data_AF-A0A4P9TFP3-F1
#
_entry.id   AF-A0A4P9TFP3-F1
#
_cell.length_a   1.000
_cell.length_b   1.000
_cell.length_c   1.000
_cell.angle_alpha   90.00
_cell.angle_beta   90.00
_cell.angle_gamma   90.00
#
_symmetry.space_group_name_H-M   'P 1'
#
loop_
_entity.id
_entity.type
_entity.pdbx_description
1 polymer ?
#
loop_
_entity_poly.entity_id
_entity_poly.type
_entity_poly.pdbx_seq_one_letter_code
_entity_poly.pdbx_strand_id
1 'polypeptide(L)' 'MATKSTDRTLDVREIDGPPFDDIMAALEDLETGQRLRLIAPFEPKPLYEVLDDRGFTHESEKRDGGVWHVRIDRT' A
#
# COMPACT_ATOMS: atom_id res chain seq x y z
N MET A 1 -23.52 0.61 13.76
CA MET A 1 -22.79 0.05 12.61
C MET A 1 -21.32 0.39 12.81
N ALA A 2 -20.55 -0.52 13.40
CA ALA A 2 -19.10 -0.31 13.52
C ALA A 2 -18.51 -0.49 12.13
N THR A 3 -18.18 0.61 11.45
CA THR A 3 -17.37 0.57 10.24
C THR A 3 -16.04 -0.05 10.62
N LYS A 4 -15.91 -1.34 10.33
CA LYS A 4 -14.68 -2.09 10.55
C LYS A 4 -13.70 -1.57 9.49
N SER A 5 -12.97 -0.50 9.81
CA SER A 5 -11.85 -0.03 9.01
C SER A 5 -10.89 -1.21 8.91
N THR A 6 -10.95 -1.93 7.80
CA THR A 6 -10.13 -3.11 7.58
C THR A 6 -8.81 -2.59 7.06
N ASP A 7 -7.95 -2.18 7.99
CA ASP A 7 -6.57 -1.80 7.69
C ASP A 7 -5.83 -3.07 7.25
N ARG A 8 -5.72 -3.27 5.94
CA ARG A 8 -4.85 -4.32 5.39
C ARG A 8 -3.41 -3.89 5.51
N THR A 9 -2.52 -4.79 5.91
CA THR A 9 -1.08 -4.54 5.93
C THR A 9 -0.40 -5.54 5.03
N LEU A 10 0.45 -5.05 4.11
CA LEU A 10 1.27 -5.85 3.21
C LEU A 10 2.74 -5.52 3.48
N ASP A 11 3.49 -6.50 3.96
CA ASP A 11 4.93 -6.38 4.18
C ASP A 11 5.69 -7.04 3.03
N VAL A 12 6.27 -6.22 2.17
CA VAL A 12 6.97 -6.72 0.99
C VAL A 12 8.39 -7.19 1.30
N ARG A 13 8.86 -7.01 2.55
CA ARG A 13 10.15 -7.55 3.00
C ARG A 13 10.10 -9.07 3.18
N GLU A 14 8.91 -9.63 3.37
CA GLU A 14 8.69 -11.07 3.55
C GLU A 14 8.39 -11.79 2.22
N ILE A 15 8.28 -11.04 1.10
CA ILE A 15 7.96 -11.59 -0.21
C ILE A 15 9.24 -11.89 -0.96
N ASP A 16 9.42 -13.14 -1.37
CA ASP A 16 10.49 -13.57 -2.27
C ASP A 16 10.14 -13.24 -3.72
N GLY A 17 10.67 -12.12 -4.24
CA GLY A 17 10.51 -11.72 -5.63
C GLY A 17 10.06 -10.27 -5.82
N PRO A 18 9.55 -9.90 -7.01
CA PRO A 18 9.05 -8.56 -7.28
C PRO A 18 7.73 -8.35 -6.52
N PRO A 19 7.67 -7.46 -5.52
CA PRO A 19 6.47 -7.32 -4.70
C PRO A 19 5.37 -6.48 -5.37
N PHE A 20 5.63 -5.99 -6.58
CA PHE A 20 4.71 -5.14 -7.31
C PHE A 20 3.39 -5.86 -7.58
N ASP A 21 3.44 -7.13 -8.00
CA ASP A 21 2.25 -7.90 -8.35
C ASP A 21 1.36 -8.16 -7.11
N ASP A 22 1.95 -8.48 -5.96
CA ASP A 22 1.22 -8.65 -4.70
C ASP A 22 0.55 -7.34 -4.23
N ILE A 23 1.24 -6.21 -4.37
CA ILE A 23 0.66 -4.90 -4.06
C ILE A 23 -0.52 -4.62 -4.98
N MET A 24 -0.36 -4.86 -6.29
CA MET A 24 -1.41 -4.64 -7.27
C MET A 24 -2.63 -5.52 -6.98
N ALA A 25 -2.43 -6.80 -6.67
CA ALA A 25 -3.50 -7.69 -6.26
C ALA A 25 -4.20 -7.20 -4.98
N ALA A 26 -3.44 -6.73 -3.98
CA ALA A 26 -4.00 -6.19 -2.74
C ALA A 26 -4.80 -4.90 -2.97
N LEU A 27 -4.38 -4.04 -3.91
CA LEU A 27 -5.09 -2.83 -4.30
C LEU A 27 -6.38 -3.12 -5.08
N GLU A 28 -6.34 -4.13 -5.96
CA GLU A 28 -7.52 -4.56 -6.72
C GLU A 28 -8.59 -5.17 -5.82
N ASP A 29 -8.18 -5.88 -4.77
CA ASP A 29 -9.06 -6.46 -3.75
C ASP A 29 -9.49 -5.44 -2.67
N LEU A 30 -8.92 -4.22 -2.67
CA LEU A 30 -9.25 -3.18 -1.69
C LEU A 30 -10.63 -2.56 -2.00
N GLU A 31 -11.58 -2.59 -1.08
CA GLU A 31 -12.91 -1.97 -1.30
C GLU A 31 -12.93 -0.47 -0.98
N THR A 32 -13.93 0.26 -1.50
CA THR A 32 -14.12 1.70 -1.18
C THR A 32 -14.33 1.89 0.32
N GLY A 33 -13.54 2.77 0.94
CA GLY A 33 -13.51 2.97 2.39
C GLY A 33 -12.53 2.08 3.15
N GLN A 34 -11.76 1.23 2.46
CA GLN A 34 -10.66 0.46 3.04
C GLN A 34 -9.30 1.14 2.81
N ARG A 35 -8.32 0.71 3.59
CA ARG A 35 -6.96 1.24 3.59
C ARG A 35 -5.94 0.11 3.56
N LEU A 36 -4.90 0.28 2.75
CA LEU A 36 -3.74 -0.60 2.67
C LEU A 36 -2.52 0.11 3.26
N ARG A 37 -1.84 -0.55 4.19
CA ARG A 37 -0.52 -0.18 4.68
C ARG A 37 0.52 -1.07 4.02
N LEU A 38 1.31 -0.49 3.15
CA LEU A 38 2.44 -1.13 2.51
C LEU A 38 3.73 -0.84 3.29
N ILE A 39 4.47 -1.89 3.65
CA ILE A 39 5.77 -1.79 4.31
C ILE A 39 6.83 -2.30 3.34
N ALA A 40 7.70 -1.41 2.87
CA ALA A 40 8.72 -1.73 1.89
C ALA A 40 10.13 -1.39 2.39
N PRO A 41 11.18 -2.16 2.05
CA PRO A 41 12.55 -1.81 2.39
C PRO A 41 13.12 -0.71 1.48
N PHE A 42 12.36 -0.24 0.48
CA PHE A 42 12.73 0.81 -0.47
C PHE A 42 11.49 1.63 -0.84
N GLU A 43 11.72 2.79 -1.46
CA GLU A 43 10.66 3.70 -1.89
C GLU A 43 9.97 3.17 -3.16
N PRO A 44 8.66 2.84 -3.13
CA PRO A 44 7.95 2.28 -4.29
C PRO A 44 7.51 3.37 -5.27
N LYS A 45 8.46 4.15 -5.82
CA LYS A 45 8.15 5.25 -6.75
C LYS A 45 7.26 4.86 -7.94
N PRO A 46 7.48 3.72 -8.63
CA PRO A 46 6.62 3.32 -9.74
C PRO A 46 5.17 3.06 -9.32
N LEU A 47 4.93 2.75 -8.04
CA LEU A 47 3.60 2.51 -7.52
C LEU A 47 2.80 3.81 -7.40
N TYR A 48 3.45 4.92 -7.03
CA TYR A 48 2.76 6.21 -6.83
C TYR A 48 2.06 6.68 -8.09
N GLU A 49 2.73 6.57 -9.25
CA GLU A 49 2.14 6.90 -10.55
C GLU A 49 0.87 6.08 -10.83
N VAL A 50 0.90 4.78 -10.52
CA VAL A 50 -0.25 3.88 -10.72
C VAL A 50 -1.39 4.21 -9.75
N LEU A 51 -1.08 4.61 -8.52
CA LEU A 51 -2.08 5.00 -7.53
C LEU A 51 -2.80 6.29 -7.94
N ASP A 52 -2.05 7.30 -8.38
CA ASP A 52 -2.59 8.56 -8.87
C ASP A 52 -3.46 8.34 -10.12
N ASP A 53 -2.99 7.54 -11.09
CA ASP A 53 -3.75 7.21 -12.31
C ASP A 53 -5.07 6.48 -12.00
N ARG A 54 -5.08 5.66 -10.95
CA ARG A 54 -6.26 4.92 -10.51
C ARG A 54 -7.15 5.70 -9.53
N GLY A 55 -6.75 6.91 -9.12
CA GLY A 55 -7.49 7.77 -8.19
C GLY A 55 -7.43 7.34 -6.73
N PHE A 56 -6.42 6.56 -6.33
CA PHE A 56 -6.17 6.24 -4.93
C PHE A 56 -5.38 7.36 -4.26
N THR A 57 -5.70 7.64 -3.00
CA THR A 57 -4.88 8.56 -2.20
C THR A 57 -3.76 7.77 -1.55
N HIS A 58 -2.52 8.29 -1.60
CA HIS A 58 -1.39 7.63 -0.96
C HIS A 58 -0.53 8.60 -0.15
N GLU A 59 -0.03 8.13 0.99
CA GLU A 59 0.89 8.86 1.88
C GLU A 59 2.11 7.99 2.14
N SER A 60 3.29 8.42 1.69
CA SER A 60 4.55 7.72 1.94
C SER A 60 5.35 8.38 3.07
N GLU A 61 5.80 7.57 4.03
CA GLU A 61 6.62 8.02 5.15
C GLU A 61 7.84 7.10 5.30
N LYS A 62 9.03 7.71 5.33
CA LYS A 62 10.27 6.97 5.62
C LYS A 62 10.41 6.81 7.14
N ARG A 63 10.58 5.57 7.59
CA ARG A 63 10.80 5.19 8.99
C ARG A 63 12.27 4.88 9.26
N ASP A 64 12.62 4.88 10.54
CA ASP A 64 13.92 4.42 11.03
C ASP A 64 14.25 3.00 10.54
N GLY A 65 15.52 2.78 10.20
CA GLY A 65 15.98 1.53 9.60
C GLY A 65 15.82 1.46 8.07
N GLY A 66 15.47 2.56 7.41
CA GLY A 66 15.39 2.64 5.95
C GLY A 66 14.12 2.03 5.36
N VAL A 67 13.15 1.71 6.20
CA VAL A 67 11.86 1.14 5.80
C VAL A 67 10.90 2.26 5.39
N TRP A 68 10.11 2.02 4.36
CA TRP A 68 9.09 2.91 3.84
C TRP A 68 7.71 2.38 4.21
N HIS A 69 6.91 3.23 4.82
CA HIS A 69 5.52 2.96 5.13
C HIS A 69 4.68 3.77 4.17
N VAL A 70 3.97 3.11 3.27
CA VAL A 70 3.04 3.76 2.35
C VAL A 70 1.63 3.41 2.79
N ARG A 71 0.85 4.43 3.09
CA ARG A 71 -0.58 4.30 3.37
C ARG A 71 -1.33 4.60 2.09
N ILE A 72 -2.26 3.74 1.72
CA ILE A 72 -3.05 3.87 0.50
C ILE A 72 -4.51 3.77 0.90
N ASP A 73 -5.29 4.76 0.50
CA ASP A 73 -6.69 4.95 0.82
C ASP A 73 -7.51 4.89 -0.46
N ARG A 74 -8.52 4.01 -0.48
CA ARG A 74 -9.52 3.97 -1.56
C ARG A 74 -10.73 4.80 -1.13
N THR A 75 -10.84 6.01 -1.66
CA THR A 75 -11.93 6.95 -1.36
C THR A 75 -13.16 6.68 -2.20
#